data_AF-A0A9P9D407-F1
#
_entry.id   AF-A0A9P9D407-F1
#
_cell.length_a   1.000
_cell.length_b   1.000
_cell.length_c   1.000
_cell.angle_alpha   90.00
_cell.angle_beta   90.00
_cell.angle_gamma   90.00
#
_symmetry.space_group_name_H-M   'P 1'
#
loop_
_entity.id
_entity.type
_entity.pdbx_description
1 polymer ?
#
loop_
_entity_poly.entity_id
_entity_poly.type
_entity_poly.pdbx_seq_one_letter_code
_entity_poly.pdbx_strand_id
1 'polypeptide(L)'
;MEYGVWNIPYSITYSIRVWIESLIQGNPTYSSTFKLMMKYVPLAARMYRVLLAWELEKVFYSFLMTKDGARMRQKIRDTTNSYIENDAPPQYREVLRPNYEPGCKRRVNTATYLATLHSPNMHLAKDNVTKIGPRHVETASGATYPADAIVFATGFMTQKWLHPIEIKGENGRDLHEVWDSTGGAEAYKGTVVTGFPNFFILYGPNAATGQHSVIFHSECQINYTCRLLRPVLTGGDPAASIMVKPEAQRRDLAWVQGKLKNLVFNSGCQSWWMDPKTKKNTFIYPDPMFLYWLRTIFPRWSDFEVRRVETPKASISKIFASTLLSLGLGSLAIMTLKDSEKYSELISQYVQNAFPSL
;
A
#
# COMPACT_ATOMS: atom_id res chain seq x y z
N MET A 1 22.54 5.93 -41.65
CA MET A 1 21.25 5.39 -42.11
C MET A 1 20.18 6.05 -41.26
N GLU A 2 19.31 6.82 -41.90
CA GLU A 2 18.26 7.61 -41.27
C GLU A 2 17.26 6.70 -40.55
N TYR A 3 17.07 6.92 -39.24
CA TYR A 3 16.03 6.23 -38.48
C TYR A 3 14.68 6.93 -38.74
N GLY A 4 13.88 6.32 -39.61
CA GLY A 4 12.51 6.74 -39.89
C GLY A 4 11.65 6.72 -38.64
N VAL A 5 11.15 7.90 -38.25
CA VAL A 5 10.23 8.08 -37.12
C VAL A 5 8.83 7.65 -37.56
N TRP A 6 8.37 6.50 -37.08
CA TRP A 6 7.05 5.96 -37.41
C TRP A 6 5.91 6.79 -36.81
N ASN A 7 4.99 7.25 -37.66
CA ASN A 7 3.73 7.92 -37.28
C ASN A 7 2.71 6.88 -36.78
N ILE A 8 2.41 6.87 -35.47
CA ILE A 8 1.38 6.00 -34.84
C ILE A 8 0.49 6.88 -33.92
N PRO A 9 -0.85 6.72 -33.92
CA PRO A 9 -1.77 7.71 -33.33
C PRO A 9 -1.55 7.98 -31.84
N TYR A 10 -1.67 9.26 -31.47
CA TYR A 10 -1.35 9.89 -30.18
C TYR A 10 -2.42 9.64 -29.10
N SER A 11 -2.08 8.97 -28.00
CA SER A 11 -2.61 9.24 -26.62
C SER A 11 -2.33 8.11 -25.61
N ILE A 12 -2.23 6.86 -26.06
CA ILE A 12 -1.73 5.72 -25.27
C ILE A 12 -0.25 5.47 -25.58
N THR A 13 0.12 5.78 -26.82
CA THR A 13 1.49 5.76 -27.34
C THR A 13 2.38 6.79 -26.68
N TYR A 14 1.93 7.98 -26.26
CA TYR A 14 2.86 8.98 -25.72
C TYR A 14 3.54 8.51 -24.43
N SER A 15 2.78 7.94 -23.49
CA SER A 15 3.36 7.40 -22.26
C SER A 15 4.20 6.16 -22.52
N ILE A 16 3.73 5.23 -23.37
CA ILE A 16 4.54 4.07 -23.75
C ILE A 16 5.81 4.48 -24.50
N ARG A 17 5.73 5.51 -25.35
CA ARG A 17 6.83 6.04 -26.17
C ARG A 17 7.83 6.83 -25.34
N VAL A 18 7.40 7.67 -24.41
CA VAL A 18 8.31 8.33 -23.44
C VAL A 18 9.04 7.29 -22.59
N TRP A 19 8.35 6.23 -22.15
CA TRP A 19 8.99 5.16 -21.38
C TRP A 19 9.91 4.28 -22.23
N ILE A 20 9.53 3.91 -23.46
CA ILE A 20 10.36 3.12 -24.38
C ILE A 20 11.55 3.93 -24.91
N GLU A 21 11.35 5.19 -25.32
CA GLU A 21 12.41 6.11 -25.74
C GLU A 21 13.36 6.41 -24.58
N SER A 22 12.87 6.59 -23.35
CA SER A 22 13.73 6.72 -22.17
C SER A 22 14.54 5.46 -21.86
N LEU A 23 14.03 4.26 -22.18
CA LEU A 23 14.82 3.04 -22.00
C LEU A 23 15.91 2.93 -23.05
N ILE A 24 15.67 3.40 -24.28
CA ILE A 24 16.63 3.36 -25.40
C ILE A 24 17.67 4.49 -25.27
N GLN A 25 17.27 5.67 -24.81
CA GLN A 25 18.11 6.89 -24.78
C GLN A 25 18.63 7.27 -23.38
N GLY A 26 18.28 6.49 -22.35
CA GLY A 26 18.56 6.83 -20.95
C GLY A 26 17.52 7.79 -20.34
N ASN A 27 17.74 8.19 -19.08
CA ASN A 27 16.83 9.12 -18.41
C ASN A 27 16.72 10.42 -19.23
N PRO A 28 15.49 10.92 -19.49
CA PRO A 28 15.30 12.12 -20.29
C PRO A 28 16.06 13.29 -19.67
N THR A 29 16.84 14.00 -20.48
CA THR A 29 17.53 15.21 -20.02
C THR A 29 16.53 16.36 -19.93
N TYR A 30 16.21 16.79 -18.71
CA TYR A 30 15.35 17.95 -18.50
C TYR A 30 16.10 19.26 -18.74
N SER A 31 15.51 20.13 -19.57
CA SER A 31 16.07 21.47 -19.86
C SER A 31 16.15 22.34 -18.60
N SER A 32 17.07 23.31 -18.62
CA SER A 32 17.20 24.29 -17.52
C SER A 32 15.89 25.04 -17.28
N THR A 33 15.18 25.42 -18.34
CA THR A 33 13.87 26.07 -18.25
C THR A 33 12.83 25.19 -17.56
N PHE A 34 12.76 23.90 -17.90
CA PHE A 34 11.87 22.96 -17.23
C PHE A 34 12.19 22.86 -15.73
N LYS A 35 13.48 22.74 -15.38
CA LYS A 35 13.94 22.68 -13.98
C LYS A 35 13.57 23.95 -13.22
N LEU A 36 13.77 25.13 -13.83
CA LEU A 36 13.40 26.42 -13.24
C LEU A 36 11.88 26.53 -13.05
N MET A 37 11.09 26.12 -14.04
CA MET A 37 9.62 26.10 -13.93
C MET A 37 9.16 25.20 -12.77
N MET A 38 9.70 23.99 -12.66
CA MET A 38 9.37 23.06 -11.57
C MET A 38 9.76 23.60 -10.19
N LYS A 39 10.80 24.44 -10.11
CA LYS A 39 11.31 25.02 -8.86
C LYS A 39 10.55 26.28 -8.44
N TYR A 40 10.26 27.19 -9.37
CA TYR A 40 9.80 28.54 -9.05
C TYR A 40 8.32 28.79 -9.35
N VAL A 41 7.69 28.05 -10.27
CA VAL A 41 6.27 28.25 -10.56
C VAL A 41 5.43 27.45 -9.55
N PRO A 42 4.57 28.11 -8.75
CA PRO A 42 3.74 27.41 -7.78
C PRO A 42 2.91 26.31 -8.43
N LEU A 43 2.83 25.16 -7.76
CA LEU A 43 2.08 23.96 -8.18
C LEU A 43 2.56 23.28 -9.48
N ALA A 44 3.49 23.84 -10.26
CA ALA A 44 3.92 23.24 -11.52
C ALA A 44 4.41 21.79 -11.36
N ALA A 45 5.26 21.53 -10.36
CA ALA A 45 5.72 20.18 -10.04
C ALA A 45 4.60 19.24 -9.59
N ARG A 46 3.59 19.76 -8.86
CA ARG A 46 2.43 18.96 -8.44
C ARG A 46 1.54 18.60 -9.63
N MET A 47 1.26 19.56 -10.50
CA MET A 47 0.49 19.32 -11.72
C MET A 47 1.20 18.33 -12.64
N TYR A 48 2.53 18.47 -12.83
CA TYR A 48 3.31 17.51 -13.59
C TYR A 48 3.21 16.09 -13.01
N ARG A 49 3.29 15.93 -11.69
CA ARG A 49 3.10 14.62 -11.03
C ARG A 49 1.67 14.08 -11.22
N VAL A 50 0.65 14.93 -11.16
CA VAL A 50 -0.75 14.52 -11.41
C VAL A 50 -0.91 14.02 -12.84
N LEU A 51 -0.31 14.71 -13.81
CA LEU A 51 -0.34 14.28 -15.21
C LEU A 51 0.34 12.92 -15.39
N LEU A 52 1.53 12.72 -14.80
CA LEU A 52 2.21 11.42 -14.84
C LEU A 52 1.37 10.31 -14.17
N ALA A 53 0.78 10.59 -13.01
CA ALA A 53 -0.10 9.64 -12.34
C ALA A 53 -1.31 9.29 -13.21
N TRP A 54 -1.95 10.28 -13.83
CA TRP A 54 -3.09 10.08 -14.73
C TRP A 54 -2.74 9.18 -15.92
N GLU A 55 -1.56 9.38 -16.51
CA GLU A 55 -1.06 8.51 -17.58
C GLU A 55 -0.89 7.05 -17.14
N LEU A 56 -0.38 6.82 -15.94
CA LEU A 56 -0.29 5.47 -15.36
C LEU A 56 -1.68 4.89 -15.06
N GLU A 57 -2.62 5.69 -14.57
CA GLU A 57 -3.98 5.23 -14.27
C GLU A 57 -4.74 4.81 -15.52
N LYS A 58 -4.53 5.47 -16.67
CA LYS A 58 -5.11 5.03 -17.94
C LYS A 58 -4.73 3.60 -18.32
N VAL A 59 -3.53 3.14 -17.92
CA VAL A 59 -3.10 1.76 -18.17
C VAL A 59 -3.96 0.74 -17.40
N PHE A 60 -4.53 1.11 -16.25
CA PHE A 60 -5.39 0.22 -15.46
C PHE A 60 -6.58 -0.31 -16.28
N TYR A 61 -7.17 0.51 -17.16
CA TYR A 61 -8.32 0.10 -17.97
C TYR A 61 -7.98 -1.03 -18.95
N SER A 62 -6.70 -1.22 -19.31
CA SER A 62 -6.26 -2.40 -20.07
C SER A 62 -6.36 -3.71 -19.29
N PHE A 63 -6.41 -3.65 -17.95
CA PHE A 63 -6.53 -4.83 -17.11
C PHE A 63 -7.97 -5.30 -16.91
N LEU A 64 -8.96 -4.47 -17.26
CA LEU A 64 -10.36 -4.84 -17.16
C LEU A 64 -10.71 -5.93 -18.20
N MET A 65 -11.47 -6.95 -17.78
CA MET A 65 -12.00 -7.99 -18.67
C MET A 65 -13.25 -7.51 -19.43
N THR A 66 -13.16 -6.32 -20.04
CA THR A 66 -14.21 -5.71 -20.88
C THR A 66 -13.77 -5.70 -22.35
N LYS A 67 -14.69 -5.38 -23.27
CA LYS A 67 -14.39 -5.24 -24.70
C LYS A 67 -13.29 -4.20 -24.97
N ASP A 68 -13.35 -3.06 -24.28
CA ASP A 68 -12.34 -2.00 -24.44
C ASP A 68 -11.01 -2.38 -23.81
N GLY A 69 -11.01 -3.03 -22.64
CA GLY A 69 -9.81 -3.60 -22.05
C GLY A 69 -9.14 -4.62 -22.98
N ALA A 70 -9.93 -5.51 -23.59
CA ALA A 70 -9.44 -6.48 -24.58
C ALA A 70 -8.84 -5.78 -25.82
N ARG A 71 -9.50 -4.74 -26.35
CA ARG A 71 -8.97 -3.94 -27.46
C ARG A 71 -7.65 -3.26 -27.11
N MET A 72 -7.52 -2.72 -25.90
CA MET A 72 -6.26 -2.16 -25.42
C MET A 72 -5.18 -3.23 -25.31
N ARG A 73 -5.48 -4.39 -24.72
CA ARG A 73 -4.52 -5.50 -24.63
C ARG A 73 -4.09 -6.01 -25.99
N GLN A 74 -5.00 -6.11 -26.95
CA GLN A 74 -4.67 -6.50 -28.32
C GLN A 74 -3.64 -5.54 -28.94
N LYS A 75 -3.87 -4.23 -28.85
CA LYS A 75 -2.90 -3.23 -29.34
C LYS A 75 -1.52 -3.43 -28.71
N ILE A 76 -1.46 -3.70 -27.41
CA ILE A 76 -0.18 -3.90 -26.76
C ILE A 76 0.46 -5.25 -27.14
N ARG A 77 -0.35 -6.30 -27.35
CA ARG A 77 0.12 -7.58 -27.90
C ARG A 77 0.74 -7.38 -29.27
N ASP A 78 0.06 -6.67 -30.16
CA ASP A 78 0.52 -6.39 -31.51
C ASP A 78 1.83 -5.60 -31.48
N THR A 79 1.92 -4.53 -30.68
CA THR A 79 3.16 -3.76 -30.52
C THR A 79 4.30 -4.63 -29.96
N THR A 80 4.02 -5.50 -28.99
CA THR A 80 5.04 -6.41 -28.42
C THR A 80 5.50 -7.42 -29.47
N ASN A 81 4.58 -7.96 -30.25
CA ASN A 81 4.89 -8.92 -31.31
C ASN A 81 5.70 -8.27 -32.44
N SER A 82 5.35 -7.06 -32.86
CA SER A 82 6.12 -6.30 -33.86
C SER A 82 7.52 -5.98 -33.37
N TYR A 83 7.69 -5.60 -32.10
CA TYR A 83 9.02 -5.40 -31.50
C TYR A 83 9.86 -6.68 -31.53
N ILE A 84 9.29 -7.82 -31.16
CA ILE A 84 10.00 -9.11 -31.26
C ILE A 84 10.34 -9.46 -32.72
N GLU A 85 9.39 -9.25 -33.64
CA GLU A 85 9.57 -9.59 -35.05
C GLU A 85 10.67 -8.75 -35.70
N ASN A 86 10.73 -7.47 -35.38
CA ASN A 86 11.68 -6.53 -35.98
C ASN A 86 13.07 -6.61 -35.35
N ASP A 87 13.16 -6.73 -34.02
CA ASP A 87 14.40 -6.51 -33.29
C ASP A 87 15.06 -7.80 -32.78
N ALA A 88 14.35 -8.93 -32.69
CA ALA A 88 14.95 -10.19 -32.24
C ALA A 88 15.57 -11.00 -33.39
N PRO A 89 16.67 -11.74 -33.14
CA PRO A 89 17.19 -12.73 -34.08
C PRO A 89 16.12 -13.76 -34.47
N PRO A 90 15.97 -14.13 -35.76
CA PRO A 90 14.91 -15.02 -36.23
C PRO A 90 14.78 -16.33 -35.44
N GLN A 91 15.90 -16.94 -35.05
CA GLN A 91 15.94 -18.21 -34.31
C GLN A 91 15.33 -18.15 -32.91
N TYR A 92 15.19 -16.96 -32.32
CA TYR A 92 14.69 -16.80 -30.95
C TYR A 92 13.25 -16.26 -30.86
N ARG A 93 12.63 -15.87 -31.99
CA ARG A 93 11.30 -15.23 -32.00
C ARG A 93 10.21 -16.08 -31.35
N GLU A 94 10.20 -17.38 -31.64
CA GLU A 94 9.23 -18.33 -31.06
C GLU A 94 9.37 -18.47 -29.54
N VAL A 95 10.61 -18.45 -29.02
CA VAL A 95 10.87 -18.52 -27.57
C VAL A 95 10.45 -17.23 -26.87
N LEU A 96 10.63 -16.09 -27.53
CA LEU A 96 10.35 -14.77 -26.98
C LEU A 96 8.87 -14.40 -27.00
N ARG A 97 8.07 -14.98 -27.89
CA ARG A 97 6.65 -14.64 -28.08
C ARG A 97 5.81 -15.12 -26.87
N PRO A 98 5.20 -14.21 -26.09
CA PRO A 98 4.41 -14.63 -24.92
C PRO A 98 3.08 -15.28 -25.33
N ASN A 99 2.73 -16.39 -24.69
CA ASN A 99 1.49 -17.14 -24.92
C ASN A 99 0.36 -16.81 -23.93
N TYR A 100 0.46 -15.68 -23.22
CA TYR A 100 -0.53 -15.23 -22.22
C TYR A 100 -1.04 -13.82 -22.54
N GLU A 101 -2.11 -13.41 -21.86
CA GLU A 101 -2.69 -12.06 -22.00
C GLU A 101 -1.75 -10.97 -21.47
N PRO A 102 -1.56 -9.86 -22.21
CA PRO A 102 -0.77 -8.77 -21.72
C PRO A 102 -1.38 -8.15 -20.45
N GLY A 103 -0.55 -7.98 -19.41
CA GLY A 103 -1.00 -7.56 -18.09
C GLY A 103 -1.31 -8.72 -17.13
N CYS A 104 -1.37 -9.97 -17.60
CA CYS A 104 -1.49 -11.14 -16.73
C CYS A 104 -0.22 -11.41 -15.91
N LYS A 105 0.93 -10.91 -16.37
CA LYS A 105 2.16 -10.76 -15.59
C LYS A 105 2.64 -9.32 -15.64
N ARG A 106 3.44 -8.90 -14.66
CA ARG A 106 4.09 -7.59 -14.67
C ARG A 106 4.98 -7.47 -15.91
N ARG A 107 4.81 -6.41 -16.68
CA ARG A 107 5.67 -6.15 -17.84
C ARG A 107 7.08 -5.78 -17.38
N VAL A 108 8.06 -6.32 -18.09
CA VAL A 108 9.46 -5.91 -18.00
C VAL A 108 9.72 -5.02 -19.20
N ASN A 109 10.10 -3.78 -18.94
CA ASN A 109 10.49 -2.87 -20.01
C ASN A 109 12.01 -2.89 -20.13
N THR A 110 12.50 -3.07 -21.35
CA THR A 110 13.93 -3.16 -21.66
C THR A 110 14.17 -2.59 -23.04
N ALA A 111 15.30 -1.91 -23.22
CA ALA A 111 15.75 -1.46 -24.52
C ALA A 111 16.87 -2.32 -25.10
N THR A 112 17.57 -3.06 -24.26
CA THR A 112 18.84 -3.70 -24.63
C THR A 112 18.74 -5.22 -24.71
N TYR A 113 17.73 -5.84 -24.11
CA TYR A 113 17.66 -7.30 -24.02
C TYR A 113 17.65 -7.98 -25.39
N LEU A 114 16.78 -7.58 -26.32
CA LEU A 114 16.75 -8.19 -27.66
C LEU A 114 18.05 -7.94 -28.43
N ALA A 115 18.66 -6.76 -28.28
CA ALA A 115 19.94 -6.44 -28.90
C ALA A 115 21.06 -7.39 -28.44
N THR A 116 21.09 -7.77 -27.16
CA THR A 116 22.09 -8.72 -26.66
C THR A 116 22.03 -10.09 -27.33
N LEU A 117 20.84 -10.52 -27.75
CA LEU A 117 20.63 -11.84 -28.36
C LEU A 117 21.25 -11.98 -29.76
N HIS A 118 21.65 -10.87 -30.41
CA HIS A 118 22.39 -10.90 -31.68
C HIS A 118 23.87 -11.25 -31.51
N SER A 119 24.39 -11.23 -30.29
CA SER A 119 25.78 -11.60 -30.03
C SER A 119 26.00 -13.09 -30.32
N PRO A 120 27.09 -13.48 -31.00
CA PRO A 120 27.44 -14.89 -31.20
C PRO A 120 27.74 -15.61 -29.87
N ASN A 121 27.98 -14.86 -28.79
CA ASN A 121 28.21 -15.40 -27.45
C ASN A 121 26.91 -15.67 -26.66
N MET A 122 25.73 -15.37 -27.25
CA MET A 122 24.45 -15.55 -26.58
C MET A 122 23.70 -16.75 -27.14
N HIS A 123 23.39 -17.69 -26.24
CA HIS A 123 22.55 -18.84 -26.52
C HIS A 123 21.31 -18.81 -25.64
N LEU A 124 20.13 -18.63 -26.25
CA LEU A 124 18.85 -18.68 -25.55
C LEU A 124 18.21 -20.05 -25.73
N ALA A 125 18.04 -20.79 -24.62
CA ALA A 125 17.40 -22.09 -24.60
C ALA A 125 16.04 -22.03 -23.87
N LYS A 126 15.02 -22.68 -24.45
CA LYS A 126 13.73 -22.94 -23.80
C LYS A 126 13.70 -24.38 -23.30
N ASP A 127 14.45 -24.64 -22.23
CA ASP A 127 14.60 -25.97 -21.64
C ASP A 127 14.69 -25.87 -20.11
N ASN A 128 14.28 -26.92 -19.41
CA ASN A 128 14.32 -26.98 -17.96
C ASN A 128 15.67 -27.48 -17.50
N VAL A 129 16.30 -26.77 -16.57
CA VAL A 129 17.50 -27.24 -15.87
C VAL A 129 17.11 -28.40 -14.94
N THR A 130 17.79 -29.53 -15.06
CA THR A 130 17.54 -30.74 -14.26
C THR A 130 18.63 -30.97 -13.22
N LYS A 131 19.88 -30.61 -13.53
CA LYS A 131 21.01 -30.82 -12.62
C LYS A 131 22.12 -29.80 -12.87
N ILE A 132 22.76 -29.39 -11.77
CA ILE A 132 24.00 -28.60 -11.80
C ILE A 132 25.14 -29.55 -11.45
N GLY A 133 26.04 -29.77 -12.41
CA GLY A 133 27.27 -30.52 -12.22
C GLY A 133 28.43 -29.61 -11.77
N PRO A 134 29.64 -30.18 -11.56
CA PRO A 134 30.79 -29.41 -11.08
C PRO A 134 31.22 -28.24 -11.98
N ARG A 135 31.04 -28.35 -13.30
CA ARG A 135 31.42 -27.33 -14.30
C ARG A 135 30.43 -27.26 -15.47
N HIS A 136 29.18 -27.67 -15.25
CA HIS A 136 28.18 -27.68 -16.31
C HIS A 136 26.75 -27.68 -15.74
N VAL A 137 25.79 -27.37 -16.62
CA VAL A 137 24.36 -27.46 -16.38
C VAL A 137 23.76 -28.50 -17.34
N GLU A 138 23.01 -29.45 -16.79
CA GLU A 138 22.25 -30.44 -17.56
C GLU A 138 20.79 -29.96 -17.68
N THR A 139 20.18 -30.20 -18.85
CA THR A 139 18.78 -29.85 -19.10
C THR A 139 17.92 -31.07 -19.42
N ALA A 140 16.60 -30.90 -19.42
CA ALA A 140 15.64 -31.99 -19.60
C ALA A 140 15.69 -32.63 -20.99
N SER A 141 16.15 -31.91 -22.02
CA SER A 141 16.41 -32.50 -23.35
C SER A 141 17.67 -33.37 -23.42
N GLY A 142 18.46 -33.43 -22.34
CA GLY A 142 19.76 -34.11 -22.30
C GLY A 142 20.94 -33.24 -22.75
N ALA A 143 20.72 -31.96 -23.08
CA ALA A 143 21.80 -31.04 -23.39
C ALA A 143 22.65 -30.73 -22.15
N THR A 144 23.94 -30.50 -22.37
CA THR A 144 24.90 -30.12 -21.34
C THR A 144 25.61 -28.83 -21.74
N TYR A 145 25.56 -27.84 -20.86
CA TYR A 145 26.20 -26.53 -21.06
C TYR A 145 27.37 -26.36 -20.09
N PRO A 146 28.63 -26.26 -20.56
CA PRO A 146 29.75 -25.88 -19.71
C PRO A 146 29.50 -24.52 -19.04
N ALA A 147 29.84 -24.40 -17.76
CA ALA A 147 29.63 -23.17 -17.01
C ALA A 147 30.73 -22.97 -15.98
N ASP A 148 31.44 -21.83 -16.08
CA ASP A 148 32.36 -21.35 -15.05
C ASP A 148 31.64 -20.57 -13.94
N ALA A 149 30.49 -19.99 -14.27
CA ALA A 149 29.63 -19.26 -13.35
C ALA A 149 28.15 -19.51 -13.66
N ILE A 150 27.33 -19.55 -12.62
CA ILE A 150 25.87 -19.71 -12.71
C ILE A 150 25.20 -18.56 -11.97
N VAL A 151 24.30 -17.85 -12.65
CA VAL A 151 23.55 -16.73 -12.08
C VAL A 151 22.09 -17.12 -11.92
N PHE A 152 21.60 -17.12 -10.67
CA PHE A 152 20.20 -17.43 -10.38
C PHE A 152 19.30 -16.19 -10.51
N ALA A 153 18.65 -16.05 -11.66
CA ALA A 153 17.59 -15.06 -11.90
C ALA A 153 16.18 -15.66 -11.69
N THR A 154 15.99 -16.44 -10.63
CA THR A 154 14.81 -17.31 -10.42
C THR A 154 13.64 -16.67 -9.66
N GLY A 155 13.72 -15.37 -9.38
CA GLY A 155 12.66 -14.61 -8.71
C GLY A 155 12.71 -14.71 -7.18
N PHE A 156 11.53 -14.62 -6.53
CA PHE A 156 11.40 -14.46 -5.07
C PHE A 156 10.25 -15.31 -4.51
N MET A 157 10.29 -15.59 -3.20
CA MET A 157 9.19 -16.20 -2.45
C MET A 157 8.10 -15.17 -2.14
N THR A 158 7.35 -14.77 -3.17
CA THR A 158 6.39 -13.66 -3.06
C THR A 158 5.21 -13.98 -2.12
N GLN A 159 4.81 -15.24 -2.01
CA GLN A 159 3.66 -15.65 -1.19
C GLN A 159 4.00 -15.85 0.30
N LYS A 160 5.28 -15.80 0.68
CA LYS A 160 5.74 -15.90 2.08
C LYS A 160 5.85 -14.52 2.73
N TRP A 161 4.71 -13.88 2.95
CA TRP A 161 4.63 -12.55 3.54
C TRP A 161 5.27 -12.50 4.92
N LEU A 162 6.05 -11.44 5.19
CA LEU A 162 6.71 -11.14 6.47
C LEU A 162 7.66 -12.22 7.03
N HIS A 163 7.94 -13.28 6.30
CA HIS A 163 8.90 -14.29 6.71
C HIS A 163 10.32 -13.69 6.79
N PRO A 164 11.15 -14.05 7.80
CA PRO A 164 10.93 -15.06 8.84
C PRO A 164 10.40 -14.49 10.17
N ILE A 165 9.76 -13.32 10.18
CA ILE A 165 9.35 -12.63 11.41
C ILE A 165 8.18 -13.39 12.05
N GLU A 166 8.33 -13.81 13.30
CA GLU A 166 7.24 -14.37 14.10
C GLU A 166 6.37 -13.26 14.67
N ILE A 167 5.07 -13.30 14.38
CA ILE A 167 4.12 -12.24 14.78
C ILE A 167 2.96 -12.91 15.50
N LYS A 168 2.82 -12.60 16.79
CA LYS A 168 1.72 -13.09 17.64
C LYS A 168 0.68 -11.99 17.89
N GLY A 169 -0.58 -12.35 17.71
CA GLY A 169 -1.75 -11.51 17.99
C GLY A 169 -2.40 -11.81 19.33
N GLU A 170 -3.68 -11.45 19.46
CA GLU A 170 -4.48 -11.78 20.64
C GLU A 170 -4.50 -13.29 20.90
N ASN A 171 -4.46 -13.67 22.18
CA ASN A 171 -4.45 -15.06 22.66
C ASN A 171 -3.27 -15.89 22.11
N GLY A 172 -2.16 -15.26 21.72
CA GLY A 172 -0.96 -15.94 21.24
C GLY A 172 -1.08 -16.51 19.82
N ARG A 173 -2.11 -16.13 19.06
CA ARG A 173 -2.32 -16.60 17.68
C ARG A 173 -1.21 -16.14 16.75
N ASP A 174 -0.68 -17.06 15.95
CA ASP A 174 0.35 -16.76 14.97
C ASP A 174 -0.23 -16.21 13.65
N LEU A 175 0.37 -15.14 13.11
CA LEU A 175 -0.10 -14.51 11.86
C LEU A 175 -0.08 -15.45 10.66
N HIS A 176 0.98 -16.25 10.52
CA HIS A 176 1.12 -17.17 9.39
C HIS A 176 0.10 -18.30 9.49
N GLU A 177 -0.17 -18.83 10.69
CA GLU A 177 -1.24 -19.82 10.89
C GLU A 177 -2.62 -19.26 10.52
N VAL A 178 -2.91 -17.98 10.87
CA VAL A 178 -4.15 -17.32 10.47
C VAL A 178 -4.26 -17.24 8.95
N TRP A 179 -3.21 -16.77 8.27
CA TRP A 179 -3.20 -16.66 6.81
C TRP A 179 -3.27 -18.00 6.09
N ASP A 180 -2.60 -19.03 6.61
CA ASP A 180 -2.67 -20.38 6.06
C ASP A 180 -4.10 -20.94 6.16
N SER A 181 -4.79 -20.71 7.30
CA SER A 181 -6.18 -21.15 7.48
C SER A 181 -7.18 -20.48 6.52
N THR A 182 -6.87 -19.27 6.02
CA THR A 182 -7.71 -18.54 5.05
C THR A 182 -7.20 -18.67 3.60
N GLY A 183 -6.25 -19.57 3.37
CA GLY A 183 -5.75 -19.92 2.04
C GLY A 183 -4.85 -18.86 1.41
N GLY A 184 -4.19 -18.04 2.22
CA GLY A 184 -3.21 -17.03 1.80
C GLY A 184 -3.42 -15.70 2.50
N ALA A 185 -2.37 -14.87 2.47
CA ALA A 185 -2.30 -13.64 3.25
C ALA A 185 -3.43 -12.64 2.98
N GLU A 186 -3.90 -12.03 4.08
CA GLU A 186 -5.06 -11.14 4.11
C GLU A 186 -4.81 -9.97 5.06
N ALA A 187 -5.18 -8.77 4.63
CA ALA A 187 -5.20 -7.59 5.48
C ALA A 187 -6.29 -6.63 5.00
N TYR A 188 -7.01 -6.00 5.92
CA TYR A 188 -7.95 -4.94 5.60
C TYR A 188 -7.18 -3.75 5.00
N LYS A 189 -7.58 -3.36 3.78
CA LYS A 189 -6.87 -2.38 2.94
C LYS A 189 -5.36 -2.65 2.85
N GLY A 190 -4.95 -3.92 2.86
CA GLY A 190 -3.55 -4.31 2.81
C GLY A 190 -2.67 -3.81 3.96
N THR A 191 -3.28 -3.26 5.03
CA THR A 191 -2.56 -2.49 6.06
C THR A 191 -2.72 -3.06 7.46
N VAL A 192 -3.90 -3.50 7.87
CA VAL A 192 -4.17 -3.97 9.25
C VAL A 192 -4.84 -5.33 9.23
N VAL A 193 -4.60 -6.15 10.27
CA VAL A 193 -5.11 -7.52 10.36
C VAL A 193 -5.93 -7.67 11.64
N THR A 194 -7.15 -8.21 11.50
CA THR A 194 -8.03 -8.50 12.64
C THR A 194 -7.39 -9.56 13.56
N GLY A 195 -7.50 -9.39 14.88
CA GLY A 195 -6.80 -10.21 15.87
C GLY A 195 -5.36 -9.78 16.17
N PHE A 196 -4.83 -8.76 15.48
CA PHE A 196 -3.48 -8.22 15.69
C PHE A 196 -3.58 -6.71 16.02
N PRO A 197 -3.91 -6.35 17.27
CA PRO A 197 -4.07 -4.96 17.67
C PRO A 197 -2.76 -4.19 17.53
N ASN A 198 -2.85 -2.90 17.14
CA ASN A 198 -1.70 -2.00 16.94
C ASN A 198 -0.64 -2.51 15.93
N PHE A 199 -0.95 -3.53 15.13
CA PHE A 199 -0.07 -4.06 14.10
C PHE A 199 -0.44 -3.54 12.71
N PHE A 200 0.55 -2.96 12.02
CA PHE A 200 0.38 -2.32 10.71
C PHE A 200 1.43 -2.82 9.73
N ILE A 201 1.00 -3.18 8.53
CA ILE A 201 1.83 -3.66 7.43
C ILE A 201 1.91 -2.56 6.37
N LEU A 202 3.12 -2.14 6.00
CA LEU A 202 3.35 -1.34 4.80
C LEU A 202 3.65 -2.28 3.64
N TYR A 203 3.06 -2.00 2.49
CA TYR A 203 3.10 -2.87 1.31
C TYR A 203 2.68 -4.31 1.63
N GLY A 204 1.55 -4.47 2.32
CA GLY A 204 1.00 -5.78 2.69
C GLY A 204 0.21 -6.48 1.56
N PRO A 205 -0.57 -7.52 1.90
CA PRO A 205 -1.41 -8.22 0.93
C PRO A 205 -2.35 -7.26 0.17
N ASN A 206 -2.57 -7.49 -1.12
CA ASN A 206 -3.40 -6.66 -2.00
C ASN A 206 -2.94 -5.19 -2.09
N ALA A 207 -1.66 -4.90 -1.85
CA ALA A 207 -1.05 -3.56 -1.98
C ALA A 207 -0.31 -3.31 -3.29
N ALA A 208 -0.03 -4.35 -4.07
CA ALA A 208 0.67 -4.23 -5.34
C ALA A 208 -0.26 -3.73 -6.46
N THR A 209 0.34 -3.15 -7.50
CA THR A 209 -0.35 -2.57 -8.64
C THR A 209 0.38 -2.95 -9.92
N GLY A 210 -0.40 -3.15 -11.00
CA GLY A 210 0.12 -3.49 -12.33
C GLY A 210 0.57 -2.28 -13.14
N GLN A 211 0.04 -1.09 -12.84
CA GLN A 211 0.24 0.14 -13.61
C GLN A 211 0.98 1.24 -12.87
N HIS A 212 0.92 1.27 -11.54
CA HIS A 212 1.39 2.41 -10.76
C HIS A 212 2.58 2.05 -9.87
N SER A 213 3.09 3.05 -9.13
CA SER A 213 4.16 2.85 -8.16
C SER A 213 3.64 2.31 -6.83
N VAL A 214 4.31 1.27 -6.32
CA VAL A 214 4.11 0.74 -4.96
C VAL A 214 4.50 1.76 -3.88
N ILE A 215 5.35 2.75 -4.21
CA ILE A 215 5.71 3.84 -3.31
C ILE A 215 4.48 4.71 -3.02
N PHE A 216 3.71 5.07 -4.05
CA PHE A 216 2.47 5.84 -3.85
C PHE A 216 1.46 5.09 -2.98
N HIS A 217 1.34 3.79 -3.19
CA HIS A 217 0.51 2.94 -2.34
C HIS A 217 0.99 2.97 -0.88
N SER A 218 2.30 2.85 -0.66
CA SER A 218 2.92 2.90 0.67
C SER A 218 2.74 4.26 1.33
N GLU A 219 2.87 5.37 0.59
CA GLU A 219 2.58 6.73 1.09
C GLU A 219 1.13 6.89 1.53
N CYS A 220 0.18 6.28 0.80
CA CYS A 220 -1.23 6.23 1.22
C CYS A 220 -1.39 5.43 2.52
N GLN A 221 -0.72 4.28 2.64
CA GLN A 221 -0.74 3.45 3.86
C GLN A 221 -0.11 4.17 5.06
N ILE A 222 1.02 4.85 4.89
CA ILE A 222 1.68 5.64 5.95
C ILE A 222 0.71 6.70 6.48
N ASN A 223 0.11 7.47 5.57
CA ASN A 223 -0.87 8.49 5.91
C ASN A 223 -2.12 7.92 6.61
N TYR A 224 -2.55 6.73 6.22
CA TYR A 224 -3.66 6.02 6.83
C TYR A 224 -3.32 5.53 8.24
N THR A 225 -2.17 4.86 8.39
CA THR A 225 -1.62 4.35 9.64
C THR A 225 -1.39 5.47 10.65
N CYS A 226 -0.80 6.61 10.25
CA CYS A 226 -0.62 7.76 11.14
C CYS A 226 -1.96 8.28 11.70
N ARG A 227 -3.04 8.26 10.91
CA ARG A 227 -4.37 8.64 11.38
C ARG A 227 -4.95 7.60 12.35
N LEU A 228 -4.75 6.32 12.09
CA LEU A 228 -5.19 5.22 12.97
C LEU A 228 -4.42 5.17 14.29
N LEU A 229 -3.14 5.53 14.29
CA LEU A 229 -2.29 5.57 15.49
C LEU A 229 -2.56 6.78 16.38
N ARG A 230 -3.14 7.86 15.84
CA ARG A 230 -3.36 9.10 16.59
C ARG A 230 -4.09 8.90 17.93
N PRO A 231 -5.18 8.11 18.03
CA PRO A 231 -5.85 7.85 19.31
C PRO A 231 -5.02 7.06 20.33
N VAL A 232 -4.03 6.29 19.87
CA VAL A 232 -3.14 5.47 20.72
C VAL A 232 -1.92 6.29 21.17
N LEU A 233 -1.43 7.21 20.33
CA LEU A 233 -0.20 7.96 20.59
C LEU A 233 -0.41 9.35 21.17
N THR A 234 -1.59 9.96 21.02
CA THR A 234 -1.81 11.38 21.36
C THR A 234 -3.05 11.59 22.21
N GLY A 235 -2.94 12.39 23.29
CA GLY A 235 -4.04 12.81 24.15
C GLY A 235 -3.76 12.67 25.65
N GLY A 236 -4.62 13.24 26.49
CA GLY A 236 -4.59 13.05 27.96
C GLY A 236 -5.16 11.69 28.42
N ASP A 237 -5.85 10.97 27.53
CA ASP A 237 -6.43 9.62 27.74
C ASP A 237 -6.19 8.78 26.46
N PRO A 238 -4.96 8.29 26.21
CA PRO A 238 -4.65 7.49 25.04
C PRO A 238 -5.35 6.12 25.09
N ALA A 239 -5.84 5.67 23.93
CA ALA A 239 -6.37 4.32 23.79
C ALA A 239 -5.27 3.27 23.99
N ALA A 240 -5.60 2.15 24.63
CA ALA A 240 -4.71 1.01 24.79
C ALA A 240 -4.41 0.33 23.45
N SER A 241 -5.45 0.17 22.63
CA SER A 241 -5.29 -0.45 21.32
C SER A 241 -6.34 -0.02 20.30
N ILE A 242 -5.97 -0.20 19.03
CA ILE A 242 -6.86 -0.14 17.89
C ILE A 242 -6.76 -1.44 17.10
N MET A 243 -7.91 -2.01 16.72
CA MET A 243 -8.00 -3.24 15.94
C MET A 243 -9.12 -3.12 14.90
N VAL A 244 -8.90 -3.63 13.69
CA VAL A 244 -9.97 -3.73 12.70
C VAL A 244 -10.93 -4.86 13.09
N LYS A 245 -12.23 -4.60 12.98
CA LYS A 245 -13.26 -5.61 13.29
C LYS A 245 -13.26 -6.74 12.24
N PRO A 246 -13.50 -8.01 12.63
CA PRO A 246 -13.49 -9.14 11.71
C PRO A 246 -14.41 -8.97 10.50
N GLU A 247 -15.62 -8.44 10.70
CA GLU A 247 -16.60 -8.22 9.65
C GLU A 247 -16.18 -7.13 8.66
N ALA A 248 -15.43 -6.12 9.12
CA ALA A 248 -14.88 -5.09 8.24
C ALA A 248 -13.79 -5.66 7.33
N GLN A 249 -12.85 -6.44 7.89
CA GLN A 249 -11.85 -7.16 7.11
C GLN A 249 -12.49 -8.11 6.09
N ARG A 250 -13.43 -8.95 6.52
CA ARG A 250 -14.11 -9.91 5.63
C ARG A 250 -14.83 -9.23 4.48
N ARG A 251 -15.56 -8.13 4.76
CA ARG A 251 -16.27 -7.36 3.74
C ARG A 251 -15.32 -6.71 2.73
N ASP A 252 -14.20 -6.17 3.20
CA ASP A 252 -13.17 -5.57 2.34
C ASP A 252 -12.53 -6.63 1.42
N LEU A 253 -12.15 -7.77 1.98
CA LEU A 253 -11.53 -8.87 1.23
C LEU A 253 -12.50 -9.49 0.22
N ALA A 254 -13.78 -9.66 0.60
CA ALA A 254 -14.81 -10.13 -0.33
C ALA A 254 -14.98 -9.18 -1.52
N TRP A 255 -14.95 -7.86 -1.26
CA TRP A 255 -14.95 -6.84 -2.30
C TRP A 255 -13.69 -6.90 -3.18
N VAL A 256 -12.49 -7.03 -2.57
CA VAL A 256 -11.22 -7.12 -3.30
C VAL A 256 -11.22 -8.35 -4.24
N GLN A 257 -11.48 -9.52 -3.69
CA GLN A 257 -11.46 -10.78 -4.45
C GLN A 257 -12.60 -10.83 -5.49
N GLY A 258 -13.76 -10.23 -5.19
CA GLY A 258 -14.85 -10.07 -6.13
C GLY A 258 -14.45 -9.24 -7.36
N LYS A 259 -13.72 -8.14 -7.17
CA LYS A 259 -13.22 -7.32 -8.29
C LYS A 259 -12.09 -8.01 -9.07
N LEU A 260 -11.15 -8.68 -8.39
CA LEU A 260 -10.02 -9.37 -9.02
C LEU A 260 -10.48 -10.41 -10.06
N LYS A 261 -11.62 -11.06 -9.86
CA LYS A 261 -12.22 -12.01 -10.84
C LYS A 261 -12.44 -11.41 -12.22
N ASN A 262 -12.67 -10.10 -12.30
CA ASN A 262 -12.97 -9.37 -13.53
C ASN A 262 -11.73 -8.65 -14.11
N LEU A 263 -10.53 -8.99 -13.64
CA LEU A 263 -9.27 -8.43 -14.10
C LEU A 263 -8.40 -9.49 -14.78
N VAL A 264 -7.59 -9.06 -15.74
CA VAL A 264 -6.63 -9.91 -16.45
C VAL A 264 -5.61 -10.56 -15.52
N PHE A 265 -5.41 -9.99 -14.32
CA PHE A 265 -4.56 -10.55 -13.28
C PHE A 265 -4.99 -11.95 -12.84
N ASN A 266 -6.27 -12.29 -13.04
CA ASN A 266 -6.85 -13.60 -12.75
C ASN A 266 -7.31 -14.34 -14.01
N SER A 267 -6.85 -13.96 -15.22
CA SER A 267 -7.27 -14.59 -16.48
C SER A 267 -6.64 -15.97 -16.76
N GLY A 268 -6.15 -16.67 -15.72
CA GLY A 268 -5.64 -18.04 -15.82
C GLY A 268 -4.16 -18.22 -16.14
N CYS A 269 -3.35 -17.15 -16.33
CA CYS A 269 -1.90 -17.33 -16.43
C CYS A 269 -1.27 -17.48 -15.04
N GLN A 270 -0.23 -18.31 -14.91
CA GLN A 270 0.50 -18.45 -13.65
C GLN A 270 1.47 -17.27 -13.47
N SER A 271 1.18 -16.39 -12.51
CA SER A 271 2.03 -15.28 -12.07
C SER A 271 2.37 -15.40 -10.59
N TRP A 272 3.40 -14.70 -10.15
CA TRP A 272 3.81 -14.65 -8.75
C TRP A 272 2.81 -13.91 -7.84
N TRP A 273 1.73 -13.35 -8.40
CA TRP A 273 0.66 -12.69 -7.66
C TRP A 273 -0.29 -13.68 -6.96
N MET A 274 -0.35 -14.91 -7.47
CA MET A 274 -1.28 -15.91 -6.98
C MET A 274 -0.57 -16.92 -6.08
N ASP A 275 -1.28 -17.35 -5.04
CA ASP A 275 -0.87 -18.51 -4.26
C ASP A 275 -0.85 -19.76 -5.16
N PRO A 276 0.23 -20.57 -5.14
CA PRO A 276 0.35 -21.72 -6.03
C PRO A 276 -0.70 -22.82 -5.74
N LYS A 277 -1.19 -22.94 -4.50
CA LYS A 277 -2.15 -23.97 -4.07
C LYS A 277 -3.58 -23.47 -4.22
N THR A 278 -3.91 -22.33 -3.63
CA THR A 278 -5.29 -21.82 -3.55
C THR A 278 -5.69 -20.98 -4.76
N LYS A 279 -4.73 -20.57 -5.58
CA LYS A 279 -4.90 -19.64 -6.71
C LYS A 279 -5.47 -18.27 -6.31
N LYS A 280 -5.51 -17.98 -5.01
CA LYS A 280 -5.93 -16.69 -4.47
C LYS A 280 -4.90 -15.63 -4.83
N ASN A 281 -5.36 -14.50 -5.36
CA ASN A 281 -4.48 -13.37 -5.64
C ASN A 281 -4.36 -12.52 -4.38
N THR A 282 -3.21 -12.65 -3.71
CA THR A 282 -2.87 -11.98 -2.44
C THR A 282 -2.03 -10.72 -2.67
N PHE A 283 -1.68 -10.39 -3.92
CA PHE A 283 -0.78 -9.28 -4.24
C PHE A 283 -1.50 -8.03 -4.70
N ILE A 284 -2.43 -8.17 -5.64
CA ILE A 284 -2.88 -7.03 -6.44
C ILE A 284 -4.06 -6.33 -5.79
N TYR A 285 -4.00 -5.00 -5.75
CA TYR A 285 -5.13 -4.13 -5.49
C TYR A 285 -6.00 -3.99 -6.77
N PRO A 286 -7.33 -4.14 -6.69
CA PRO A 286 -8.16 -4.35 -7.88
C PRO A 286 -8.80 -3.09 -8.47
N ASP A 287 -8.21 -1.92 -8.25
CA ASP A 287 -8.74 -0.63 -8.73
C ASP A 287 -7.59 0.34 -9.08
N PRO A 288 -7.90 1.46 -9.77
CA PRO A 288 -6.98 2.59 -9.90
C PRO A 288 -6.44 3.07 -8.53
N MET A 289 -5.21 3.57 -8.50
CA MET A 289 -4.57 4.03 -7.27
C MET A 289 -5.22 5.26 -6.65
N PHE A 290 -5.80 6.16 -7.43
CA PHE A 290 -6.53 7.30 -6.87
C PHE A 290 -7.74 6.84 -6.04
N LEU A 291 -8.40 5.72 -6.40
CA LEU A 291 -9.46 5.14 -5.58
C LEU A 291 -8.89 4.53 -4.30
N TYR A 292 -7.69 3.94 -4.35
CA TYR A 292 -7.01 3.49 -3.13
C TYR A 292 -6.70 4.66 -2.20
N TRP A 293 -6.17 5.75 -2.77
CA TRP A 293 -5.93 6.99 -2.04
C TRP A 293 -7.21 7.47 -1.37
N LEU A 294 -8.31 7.67 -2.12
CA LEU A 294 -9.61 8.07 -1.55
C LEU A 294 -10.09 7.16 -0.40
N ARG A 295 -9.92 5.85 -0.55
CA ARG A 295 -10.27 4.86 0.49
C ARG A 295 -9.39 4.97 1.74
N THR A 296 -8.21 5.57 1.66
CA THR A 296 -7.22 5.63 2.73
C THR A 296 -6.95 7.06 3.23
N ILE A 297 -7.59 8.09 2.67
CA ILE A 297 -7.49 9.47 3.21
C ILE A 297 -8.03 9.53 4.64
N PHE A 298 -9.20 8.95 4.90
CA PHE A 298 -9.84 8.98 6.23
C PHE A 298 -10.23 7.59 6.72
N PRO A 299 -9.85 7.21 7.95
CA PRO A 299 -10.39 6.01 8.60
C PRO A 299 -11.90 6.03 8.69
N ARG A 300 -12.52 4.92 8.27
CA ARG A 300 -13.90 4.62 8.62
C ARG A 300 -13.91 4.08 10.05
N TRP A 301 -14.03 4.97 11.03
CA TRP A 301 -13.91 4.60 12.45
C TRP A 301 -14.87 3.50 12.91
N SER A 302 -16.04 3.34 12.27
CA SER A 302 -16.97 2.26 12.58
C SER A 302 -16.45 0.85 12.26
N ASP A 303 -15.43 0.74 11.42
CA ASP A 303 -14.75 -0.52 11.08
C ASP A 303 -13.69 -0.93 12.13
N PHE A 304 -13.44 -0.09 13.14
CA PHE A 304 -12.41 -0.30 14.16
C PHE A 304 -13.02 -0.43 15.56
N GLU A 305 -12.39 -1.27 16.37
CA GLU A 305 -12.53 -1.30 17.81
C GLU A 305 -11.37 -0.54 18.42
N VAL A 306 -11.67 0.46 19.25
CA VAL A 306 -10.68 1.26 19.98
C VAL A 306 -10.85 0.95 21.47
N ARG A 307 -9.95 0.14 22.02
CA ARG A 307 -9.96 -0.23 23.43
C ARG A 307 -9.24 0.84 24.22
N ARG A 308 -9.89 1.45 25.20
CA ARG A 308 -9.23 2.40 26.12
C ARG A 308 -8.69 1.68 27.33
N VAL A 309 -7.65 2.25 27.93
CA VAL A 309 -7.20 1.80 29.25
C VAL A 309 -8.35 2.09 30.20
N GLU A 310 -8.87 1.08 30.89
CA GLU A 310 -9.69 1.34 32.06
C GLU A 310 -8.78 1.99 33.09
N THR A 311 -8.79 3.33 33.15
CA THR A 311 -8.31 3.99 34.36
C THR A 311 -9.22 3.49 35.46
N PRO A 312 -8.69 2.87 36.53
CA PRO A 312 -9.51 2.64 37.72
C PRO A 312 -10.07 4.01 38.03
N LYS A 313 -11.40 4.19 37.93
CA LYS A 313 -12.02 5.36 38.55
C LYS A 313 -11.51 5.27 39.97
N ALA A 314 -10.63 6.19 40.36
CA ALA A 314 -10.29 6.34 41.76
C ALA A 314 -11.66 6.42 42.42
N SER A 315 -12.00 5.37 43.17
CA SER A 315 -13.10 5.42 44.10
C SER A 315 -12.61 6.41 45.15
N ILE A 316 -12.62 7.70 44.79
CA ILE A 316 -12.60 8.80 45.74
C ILE A 316 -13.95 8.65 46.40
N SER A 317 -13.84 7.82 47.40
CA SER A 317 -14.87 7.14 48.11
C SER A 317 -16.07 8.05 48.39
N LYS A 318 -17.26 7.47 48.28
CA LYS A 318 -18.43 7.92 49.03
C LYS A 318 -18.15 8.01 50.56
N ILE A 319 -17.01 7.50 51.02
CA ILE A 319 -16.47 7.60 52.37
C ILE A 319 -15.90 9.02 52.64
N PHE A 320 -15.12 9.62 51.73
CA PHE A 320 -14.62 10.99 51.94
C PHE A 320 -15.72 12.05 51.93
N ALA A 321 -16.77 11.88 51.11
CA ALA A 321 -17.92 12.78 51.11
C ALA A 321 -18.75 12.69 52.41
N SER A 322 -18.83 11.52 53.06
CA SER A 322 -19.56 11.36 54.33
C SER A 322 -18.74 11.82 55.55
N THR A 323 -17.42 11.70 55.52
CA THR A 323 -16.53 12.21 56.59
C THR A 323 -16.37 13.74 56.55
N LEU A 324 -16.36 14.36 55.36
CA LEU A 324 -16.31 15.83 55.24
C LEU A 324 -17.64 16.50 55.60
N LEU A 325 -18.79 15.86 55.33
CA LEU A 325 -20.09 16.40 55.76
C LEU A 325 -20.28 16.33 57.28
N SER A 326 -19.75 15.32 57.96
CA SER A 326 -19.89 15.16 59.41
C SER A 326 -18.94 16.07 60.20
N LEU A 327 -17.76 16.40 59.67
CA LEU A 327 -16.84 17.37 60.30
C LEU A 327 -17.20 18.84 59.99
N GLY A 328 -17.84 19.11 58.86
CA GLY A 328 -18.29 20.47 58.48
C GLY A 328 -19.51 20.95 59.27
N LEU A 329 -20.42 20.06 59.67
CA LEU A 329 -21.61 20.43 60.45
C LEU A 329 -21.29 20.68 61.94
N GLY A 330 -20.30 19.98 62.51
CA GLY A 330 -19.87 20.21 63.90
C GLY A 330 -19.09 21.51 64.11
N SER A 331 -18.38 21.98 63.08
CA SER A 331 -17.57 23.22 63.14
C SER A 331 -18.40 24.48 62.84
N LEU A 332 -19.44 24.39 62.00
CA LEU A 332 -20.35 25.52 61.73
C LEU A 332 -21.24 25.89 62.94
N ALA A 333 -21.55 24.93 63.82
CA ALA A 333 -22.37 25.18 65.01
C ALA A 333 -21.59 25.89 66.15
N ILE A 334 -20.26 25.80 66.16
CA ILE A 334 -19.41 26.42 67.19
C ILE A 334 -18.94 27.82 66.77
N MET A 335 -18.79 28.09 65.46
CA MET A 335 -18.40 29.42 64.98
C MET A 335 -19.55 30.45 64.91
N THR A 336 -20.80 30.01 64.87
CA THR A 336 -21.97 30.91 64.72
C THR A 336 -22.39 31.65 66.00
N LEU A 337 -21.82 31.31 67.17
CA LEU A 337 -22.19 31.93 68.45
C LEU A 337 -21.21 32.98 68.98
N LYS A 338 -20.04 33.18 68.36
CA LYS A 338 -18.96 33.99 68.97
C LYS A 338 -18.53 35.26 68.22
N ASP A 339 -19.06 35.51 67.02
CA ASP A 339 -18.61 36.64 66.17
C ASP A 339 -19.75 37.58 65.71
N SER A 340 -20.98 37.47 66.21
CA SER A 340 -22.09 38.32 65.76
C SER A 340 -21.91 39.81 66.07
N GLU A 341 -21.15 40.18 67.11
CA GLU A 341 -20.87 41.59 67.44
C GLU A 341 -19.77 42.20 66.58
N LYS A 342 -18.83 41.38 66.07
CA LYS A 342 -17.67 41.88 65.29
C LYS A 342 -18.02 42.22 63.85
N TYR A 343 -19.08 41.61 63.31
CA TYR A 343 -19.54 41.85 61.94
C TYR A 343 -20.38 43.12 61.79
N SER A 344 -21.05 43.63 62.83
CA SER A 344 -21.86 44.85 62.71
C SER A 344 -20.98 46.10 62.59
N GLU A 345 -19.86 46.19 63.30
CA GLU A 345 -18.91 47.31 63.17
C GLU A 345 -18.25 47.37 61.78
N LEU A 346 -17.87 46.22 61.24
CA LEU A 346 -17.28 46.12 59.89
C LEU A 346 -18.25 46.52 58.78
N ILE A 347 -19.54 46.21 58.93
CA ILE A 347 -20.58 46.59 57.97
C ILE A 347 -20.88 48.10 58.06
N SER A 348 -20.94 48.67 59.26
CA SER A 348 -21.12 50.13 59.43
C SER A 348 -19.95 50.93 58.84
N GLN A 349 -18.72 50.43 58.96
CA GLN A 349 -17.53 51.09 58.41
C GLN A 349 -17.44 50.97 56.88
N TYR A 350 -17.99 49.91 56.28
CA TYR A 350 -18.03 49.73 54.83
C TYR A 350 -19.13 50.57 54.17
N VAL A 351 -20.29 50.73 54.83
CA VAL A 351 -21.42 51.53 54.32
C VAL A 351 -21.09 53.04 54.32
N GLN A 352 -20.36 53.55 55.32
CA GLN A 352 -19.92 54.96 55.33
C GLN A 352 -18.87 55.30 54.27
N ASN A 353 -18.05 54.34 53.86
CA ASN A 353 -17.00 54.56 52.85
C ASN A 353 -17.48 54.35 51.41
N ALA A 354 -18.59 53.64 51.19
CA ALA A 354 -19.10 53.34 49.85
C ALA A 354 -19.96 54.47 49.23
N PHE A 355 -20.47 55.42 50.03
CA PHE A 355 -21.34 56.49 49.55
C PHE A 355 -21.07 57.85 50.23
N PRO A 356 -20.02 58.60 49.83
CA PRO A 356 -19.96 60.01 50.11
C PRO A 356 -20.76 60.75 49.02
N SER A 357 -21.91 61.31 49.40
CA SER A 357 -22.86 62.11 48.59
C SER A 357 -23.78 61.35 47.61
N LEU A 358 -24.91 60.89 48.15
CA LEU A 358 -26.27 61.16 47.66
C LEU A 358 -27.27 60.95 48.78
#